data_AF-A3JXV9-F1
#
_entry.id   AF-A3JXV9-F1
#
_cell.length_a   1.000
_cell.length_b   1.000
_cell.length_c   1.000
_cell.angle_alpha   90.00
_cell.angle_beta   90.00
_cell.angle_gamma   90.00
#
_symmetry.space_group_name_H-M   'P 1'
#
loop_
_entity.id
_entity.type
_entity.pdbx_description
1 polymer ?
#
loop_
_entity_poly.entity_id
_entity_poly.type
_entity_poly.pdbx_seq_one_letter_code
_entity_poly.pdbx_strand_id
1 'polypeptide(L)' 'MAHITHESAPRRNVLADMFNGMMEGLARIAESSHRMKELERLQAMSDEQLAKRGLKREDIARHVFRDVMYV' A
#
# COMPACT_ATOMS: atom_id res chain seq x y z
N MET A 1 -4.82 19.30 -52.78
CA MET A 1 -5.07 19.12 -51.33
C MET A 1 -5.25 17.64 -51.05
N ALA A 2 -4.29 17.00 -50.38
CA ALA A 2 -4.46 15.71 -49.71
C ALA A 2 -3.23 15.45 -48.82
N HIS A 3 -3.26 15.93 -47.58
CA HIS A 3 -2.36 15.45 -46.55
C HIS A 3 -2.97 14.16 -45.99
N ILE A 4 -2.36 13.01 -46.26
CA ILE A 4 -2.75 11.75 -45.63
C ILE A 4 -1.99 11.71 -44.30
N THR A 5 -2.62 12.21 -43.24
CA THR A 5 -2.17 11.98 -41.86
C THR A 5 -2.34 10.50 -41.54
N HIS A 6 -1.23 9.79 -41.38
CA HIS A 6 -1.21 8.42 -40.90
C HIS A 6 -1.45 8.45 -39.39
N GLU A 7 -2.71 8.52 -38.95
CA GLU A 7 -3.05 8.30 -37.55
C GLU A 7 -2.78 6.82 -37.24
N SER A 8 -1.66 6.57 -36.58
CA SER A 8 -1.31 5.27 -36.03
C SER A 8 -2.30 4.97 -34.92
N ALA A 9 -3.41 4.29 -35.25
CA ALA A 9 -4.37 3.83 -34.26
C ALA A 9 -3.61 3.09 -33.14
N PRO A 10 -3.79 3.44 -31.86
CA PRO A 10 -3.05 2.81 -30.78
C PRO A 10 -3.39 1.33 -30.78
N ARG A 11 -2.42 0.48 -31.12
CA ARG A 11 -2.57 -0.97 -31.01
C ARG A 11 -2.81 -1.28 -29.54
N ARG A 12 -4.07 -1.58 -29.20
CA ARG A 12 -4.48 -1.93 -27.84
C ARG A 12 -3.76 -3.21 -27.44
N ASN A 13 -2.72 -3.06 -26.62
CA ASN A 13 -1.88 -4.16 -26.18
C ASN A 13 -2.53 -4.80 -24.94
N VAL A 14 -3.51 -5.68 -25.17
CA VAL A 14 -4.33 -6.30 -24.12
C VAL A 14 -3.47 -6.99 -23.05
N LEU A 15 -2.34 -7.59 -23.43
CA LEU A 15 -1.38 -8.16 -22.50
C LEU A 15 -0.72 -7.11 -21.59
N ALA A 16 -0.36 -5.94 -22.13
CA ALA A 16 0.21 -4.86 -21.34
C ALA A 16 -0.84 -4.24 -20.40
N ASP A 17 -2.08 -4.10 -20.87
CA ASP A 17 -3.19 -3.60 -20.05
C ASP A 17 -3.48 -4.54 -18.86
N MET A 18 -3.43 -5.85 -19.09
CA MET A 18 -3.60 -6.87 -18.05
C MET A 18 -2.48 -6.80 -17.00
N PHE A 19 -1.24 -6.65 -17.45
CA PHE A 19 -0.08 -6.58 -16.58
C PHE A 19 -0.07 -5.29 -15.74
N ASN A 20 -0.45 -4.16 -16.34
CA ASN A 20 -0.58 -2.89 -15.64
C ASN A 20 -1.67 -2.95 -14.56
N GLY A 21 -2.83 -3.54 -14.85
CA GLY A 21 -3.89 -3.70 -13.85
C GLY A 21 -3.48 -4.62 -12.68
N MET A 22 -2.74 -5.69 -12.96
CA MET A 22 -2.18 -6.56 -11.92
C MET A 22 -1.17 -5.81 -11.03
N MET A 23 -0.25 -5.07 -11.62
CA MET A 23 0.76 -4.30 -10.87
C MET A 23 0.11 -3.18 -10.05
N GLU A 24 -0.91 -2.51 -10.58
CA GLU A 24 -1.66 -1.51 -9.83
C GLU A 24 -2.44 -2.13 -8.66
N GLY A 25 -2.98 -3.34 -8.82
CA GLY A 25 -3.59 -4.11 -7.74
C GLY A 25 -2.58 -4.45 -6.63
N LEU A 26 -1.39 -4.91 -6.99
CA LEU A 26 -0.31 -5.20 -6.04
C LEU A 26 0.21 -3.93 -5.35
N ALA A 27 0.36 -2.83 -6.08
CA ALA A 27 0.75 -1.54 -5.53
C ALA A 27 -0.29 -1.03 -4.51
N ARG A 28 -1.59 -1.16 -4.80
CA ARG A 28 -2.65 -0.83 -3.83
C ARG A 28 -2.64 -1.72 -2.61
N ILE A 29 -2.34 -3.02 -2.75
CA ILE A 29 -2.18 -3.93 -1.60
C ILE A 29 -0.96 -3.52 -0.75
N ALA A 30 0.14 -3.12 -1.37
CA ALA A 30 1.34 -2.64 -0.69
C ALA A 30 1.11 -1.30 0.02
N GLU A 31 0.52 -0.31 -0.66
CA GLU A 31 0.16 1.01 -0.12
C GLU A 31 -0.94 0.95 0.95
N SER A 32 -1.77 -0.09 0.90
CA SER A 32 -2.84 -0.32 1.88
C SER A 32 -2.41 -1.19 3.04
N SER A 33 -1.11 -1.47 3.24
CA SER A 33 -0.61 -2.23 4.40
C SER A 33 -1.15 -1.60 5.68
N HIS A 34 -2.29 -2.12 6.12
CA HIS A 34 -3.10 -1.58 7.20
C HIS A 34 -2.26 -1.51 8.47
N ARG A 35 -1.38 -2.49 8.61
CA ARG A 35 -0.37 -2.58 9.67
C ARG A 35 0.59 -1.39 9.67
N MET A 36 1.05 -0.90 8.52
CA MET A 36 1.94 0.28 8.49
C MET A 36 1.21 1.54 8.96
N LYS A 37 -0.02 1.75 8.48
CA LYS A 37 -0.86 2.87 8.93
C LYS A 37 -1.18 2.77 10.42
N GLU A 38 -1.40 1.57 10.92
CA GLU A 38 -1.63 1.30 12.34
C GLU A 38 -0.37 1.57 13.19
N LEU A 39 0.80 1.15 12.71
CA LEU A 39 2.10 1.45 13.32
C LEU A 39 2.33 2.95 13.41
N GLU A 40 2.16 3.69 12.31
CA GLU A 40 2.31 5.15 12.25
C GLU A 40 1.33 5.85 13.21
N ARG A 41 0.06 5.40 13.21
CA ARG A 41 -0.97 5.93 14.09
C ARG A 41 -0.61 5.74 15.56
N LEU A 42 -0.10 4.57 15.95
CA LEU A 42 0.31 4.29 17.32
C LEU A 42 1.59 5.05 17.69
N GLN A 43 2.54 5.18 16.76
CA GLN A 43 3.76 5.96 16.99
C GLN A 43 3.51 7.45 17.18
N ALA A 44 2.48 7.99 16.52
CA ALA A 44 2.06 9.39 16.67
C ALA A 44 1.37 9.70 18.01
N MET A 45 0.99 8.68 18.81
CA MET A 45 0.38 8.89 20.13
C MET A 45 1.44 9.26 21.18
N SER A 46 1.04 9.98 22.22
CA SER A 46 1.89 10.22 23.39
C SER A 46 1.98 8.99 24.29
N ASP A 47 3.00 8.92 25.14
CA ASP A 47 3.22 7.77 26.02
C ASP A 47 2.06 7.58 27.02
N GLU A 48 1.43 8.66 27.48
CA GLU A 48 0.21 8.59 28.29
C GLU A 48 -0.98 7.96 27.55
N GLN A 49 -1.12 8.27 26.25
CA GLN A 49 -2.18 7.70 25.42
C GLN A 49 -1.92 6.23 25.09
N LEU A 50 -0.65 5.85 24.90
CA LEU A 50 -0.24 4.46 24.77
C LEU A 50 -0.48 3.69 26.08
N ALA A 51 -0.14 4.27 27.23
CA ALA A 51 -0.37 3.66 28.55
C ALA A 51 -1.86 3.44 28.84
N LYS A 52 -2.74 4.38 28.45
CA LYS A 52 -4.20 4.21 28.52
C LYS A 52 -4.70 3.01 27.70
N ARG A 53 -3.97 2.63 26.65
CA ARG A 53 -4.24 1.44 25.82
C ARG A 53 -3.51 0.19 26.30
N GLY A 54 -2.76 0.27 27.39
CA GLY A 54 -1.92 -0.82 27.89
C GLY A 54 -0.73 -1.16 26.99
N LEU A 55 -0.30 -0.21 26.16
CA LEU A 55 0.82 -0.37 25.23
C LEU A 55 2.03 0.44 25.69
N LYS A 56 3.22 -0.13 25.54
CA LYS A 56 4.49 0.61 25.60
C LYS A 56 4.97 0.93 24.19
N ARG A 57 5.71 2.03 24.03
CA ARG A 57 6.25 2.45 22.72
C ARG A 57 7.12 1.38 22.06
N GLU A 58 7.90 0.67 22.86
CA GLU A 58 8.75 -0.46 22.46
C GLU A 58 7.96 -1.70 22.00
N ASP A 59 6.74 -1.88 22.49
CA ASP A 59 5.89 -3.03 22.15
C ASP A 59 4.98 -2.79 20.94
N ILE A 60 4.93 -1.56 20.39
CA ILE A 60 4.04 -1.22 19.28
C ILE A 60 4.26 -2.14 18.08
N ALA A 61 5.53 -2.34 17.67
CA ALA A 61 5.83 -3.20 16.52
C ALA A 61 5.40 -4.66 16.79
N ARG A 62 5.64 -5.16 18.00
CA ARG A 62 5.20 -6.51 18.39
C ARG A 62 3.68 -6.63 18.38
N HIS A 63 2.96 -5.60 18.82
CA HIS A 63 1.51 -5.57 18.83
C HIS A 63 0.92 -5.57 17.41
N VAL A 64 1.43 -4.71 16.54
CA VAL A 64 0.93 -4.51 15.16
C VAL A 64 1.22 -5.72 14.26
N PHE A 65 2.34 -6.41 14.48
CA PHE A 65 2.76 -7.56 13.68
C PHE A 65 2.61 -8.90 14.41
N ARG A 66 1.91 -8.97 15.54
CA ARG A 66 1.75 -10.20 16.35
C ARG A 66 1.16 -11.38 15.57
N ASP A 67 0.44 -11.08 14.50
CA ASP A 67 -0.27 -12.02 13.65
C ASP A 67 0.63 -12.62 12.55
N VAL A 68 1.78 -12.01 12.28
CA VAL A 68 2.77 -12.47 11.28
C VAL A 68 4.10 -12.87 11.90
N MET A 69 4.44 -12.27 13.04
CA MET A 69 5.61 -12.68 13.80
C MET A 69 5.40 -14.09 14.36
N TYR A 70 6.10 -15.06 13.81
CA TYR A 70 6.35 -16.33 14.47
C TYR A 70 7.41 -16.08 15.56
N VAL A 71 6.96 -16.00 16.82
CA VAL A 71 7.80 -15.96 18.02
C VAL A 71 7.52 -17.20 18.85
#